data_AF-M4B8F2-F1
#
_entry.id   AF-M4B8F2-F1
#
_cell.length_a   1.000
_cell.length_b   1.000
_cell.length_c   1.000
_cell.angle_alpha   90.00
_cell.angle_beta   90.00
_cell.angle_gamma   90.00
#
_symmetry.space_group_name_H-M   'P 1'
#
loop_
_entity.id
_entity.type
_entity.pdbx_description
1 polymer ?
#
loop_
_entity_poly.entity_id
_entity_poly.type
_entity_poly.pdbx_seq_one_letter_code
_entity_poly.pdbx_strand_id
1 'polypeptide(L)'
;MNMKEEQLKLDWTNMSLSMDLFKASGGDRAKSLVIQNLFQEITDVTWELEKDMLTIVLTKAQEMPWRSLNGAAKKMEDHIEYDDAFYN
;
A
#
# COMPACT_ATOMS: atom_id res chain seq x y z
N MET A 1 -18.35 7.03 -0.55
CA MET A 1 -17.99 8.43 -0.93
C MET A 1 -17.00 8.24 -2.07
N ASN A 2 -17.32 8.63 -3.32
CA ASN A 2 -16.47 8.24 -4.45
C ASN A 2 -15.10 8.90 -4.32
N MET A 3 -14.09 8.11 -3.96
CA MET A 3 -12.71 8.55 -3.86
C MET A 3 -12.23 8.99 -5.27
N LYS A 4 -11.37 10.00 -5.33
CA LYS A 4 -10.77 10.46 -6.59
C LYS A 4 -9.29 10.11 -6.61
N GLU A 5 -8.72 9.94 -7.80
CA GLU A 5 -7.30 9.61 -7.98
C GLU A 5 -6.36 10.57 -7.24
N GLU A 6 -6.71 11.86 -7.24
CA GLU A 6 -6.04 12.96 -6.53
C GLU A 6 -5.98 12.82 -5.00
N GLN A 7 -6.69 11.84 -4.44
CA GLN A 7 -6.68 11.50 -3.02
C GLN A 7 -5.72 10.35 -2.68
N LEU A 8 -5.05 9.77 -3.67
CA LEU A 8 -4.07 8.70 -3.50
C LEU A 8 -2.67 9.21 -3.87
N LYS A 9 -1.73 9.08 -2.95
CA LYS A 9 -0.29 9.20 -3.25
C LYS A 9 0.36 7.85 -3.05
N LEU A 10 0.98 7.33 -4.09
CA LEU A 10 1.63 6.04 -4.11
C LEU A 10 3.10 6.21 -4.50
N ASP A 11 3.99 5.85 -3.60
CA ASP A 11 5.43 5.89 -3.80
C ASP A 11 6.00 4.48 -3.60
N TRP A 12 6.86 4.02 -4.49
CA TRP A 12 7.44 2.68 -4.40
C TRP A 12 8.88 2.62 -4.91
N THR A 13 9.60 1.61 -4.44
CA THR A 13 10.90 1.17 -4.99
C THR A 13 10.79 -0.32 -5.33
N ASN A 14 11.84 -0.92 -5.87
CA ASN A 14 11.84 -2.37 -6.09
C ASN A 14 11.61 -3.17 -4.78
N MET A 15 11.86 -2.61 -3.60
CA MET A 15 11.76 -3.32 -2.31
C MET A 15 10.85 -2.65 -1.29
N SER A 16 10.12 -1.59 -1.64
CA SER A 16 9.25 -0.88 -0.68
C SER A 16 8.02 -0.27 -1.34
N LEU A 17 6.96 -0.10 -0.53
CA LEU A 17 5.71 0.52 -0.94
C LEU A 17 5.23 1.47 0.16
N SER A 18 4.85 2.68 -0.23
CA SER A 18 4.20 3.65 0.64
C SER A 18 2.96 4.18 -0.04
N MET A 19 1.85 4.21 0.69
CA MET A 19 0.57 4.72 0.23
C MET A 19 0.01 5.69 1.26
N ASP A 20 -0.38 6.87 0.79
CA ASP A 20 -1.15 7.83 1.57
C ASP A 20 -2.51 8.07 0.90
N LEU A 21 -3.57 7.96 1.71
CA LEU A 21 -4.93 8.31 1.33
C LEU A 21 -5.31 9.61 2.03
N PHE A 22 -5.85 10.58 1.27
CA PHE A 22 -6.22 11.90 1.77
C PHE A 22 -7.74 12.09 1.81
N LYS A 23 -8.25 12.77 2.85
CA LYS A 23 -9.70 13.02 3.02
C LYS A 23 -10.29 13.87 1.88
N ALA A 24 -9.45 14.71 1.28
CA ALA A 24 -9.71 15.50 0.09
C ALA A 24 -8.37 15.73 -0.64
N SER A 25 -8.42 16.15 -1.90
CA SER A 25 -7.26 16.43 -2.74
C SER A 25 -6.39 17.51 -2.09
N GLY A 26 -5.17 17.15 -1.65
CA GLY A 26 -4.27 18.03 -0.90
C GLY A 26 -4.70 18.36 0.54
N GLY A 27 -5.70 17.65 1.08
CA GLY A 27 -6.17 17.79 2.45
C GLY A 27 -5.47 16.86 3.45
N ASP A 28 -6.02 16.72 4.64
CA ASP A 28 -5.45 15.87 5.69
C ASP A 28 -5.36 14.40 5.28
N ARG A 29 -4.28 13.74 5.72
CA ARG A 29 -4.11 12.29 5.56
C ARG A 29 -5.21 11.57 6.34
N ALA A 30 -5.98 10.74 5.64
CA ALA A 30 -7.02 9.89 6.20
C ALA A 30 -6.44 8.57 6.71
N LYS A 31 -5.59 7.93 5.89
CA LYS A 31 -4.94 6.65 6.18
C LYS A 31 -3.57 6.60 5.51
N SER A 32 -2.66 5.83 6.08
CA SER A 32 -1.35 5.53 5.50
C SER A 32 -1.08 4.04 5.58
N LEU A 33 -0.38 3.50 4.57
CA LEU A 33 0.18 2.17 4.57
C LEU A 33 1.64 2.27 4.16
N VAL A 34 2.55 1.78 5.00
CA VAL A 34 3.97 1.78 4.71
C VAL A 34 4.52 0.37 4.87
N ILE A 35 5.09 -0.17 3.80
CA ILE A 35 5.82 -1.43 3.77
C ILE A 35 7.26 -1.10 3.40
N GLN A 36 8.10 -0.98 4.43
CA GLN A 36 9.50 -0.58 4.27
C GLN A 36 10.34 -1.64 3.57
N ASN A 37 10.01 -2.92 3.78
CA ASN A 37 10.71 -4.05 3.19
C ASN A 37 9.67 -5.02 2.65
N LEU A 38 9.53 -5.09 1.34
CA LEU A 38 8.77 -6.13 0.66
C LEU A 38 9.50 -7.47 0.82
N PHE A 39 8.74 -8.56 0.78
CA PHE A 39 9.32 -9.90 0.87
C PHE A 39 10.29 -10.22 -0.29
N GLN A 40 10.02 -9.68 -1.47
CA GLN A 40 10.82 -9.81 -2.67
C GLN A 40 10.69 -8.57 -3.54
N GLU A 41 11.58 -8.48 -4.52
CA GLU A 41 11.59 -7.38 -5.47
C GLU A 41 10.32 -7.34 -6.33
N ILE A 42 9.87 -6.13 -6.62
CA ILE A 42 8.81 -5.81 -7.57
C ILE A 42 9.36 -4.97 -8.71
N THR A 43 8.76 -5.10 -9.88
CA THR A 43 9.16 -4.35 -11.09
C THR A 43 8.18 -3.27 -11.47
N ASP A 44 6.94 -3.37 -10.99
CA ASP A 44 5.89 -2.42 -11.32
C ASP A 44 4.79 -2.41 -10.26
N VAL A 45 4.08 -1.29 -10.20
CA VAL A 45 2.92 -1.09 -9.32
C VAL A 45 1.81 -0.41 -10.09
N THR A 46 0.67 -1.08 -10.18
CA THR A 46 -0.57 -0.51 -10.73
C THR A 46 -1.65 -0.49 -9.66
N TRP A 47 -2.66 0.34 -9.86
CA TRP A 47 -3.76 0.45 -8.91
C TRP A 47 -5.06 0.80 -9.63
N GLU A 48 -6.16 0.37 -9.05
CA GLU A 48 -7.51 0.61 -9.56
C GLU A 48 -8.44 0.94 -8.41
N LEU A 49 -9.37 1.85 -8.66
CA LEU A 49 -10.37 2.27 -7.67
C LEU A 49 -11.76 1.83 -8.11
N GLU A 50 -12.43 1.06 -7.26
CA GLU A 50 -13.82 0.64 -7.45
C GLU A 50 -14.66 1.04 -6.25
N LYS A 51 -15.47 2.09 -6.40
CA LYS A 51 -16.40 2.65 -5.38
C LYS A 51 -15.73 2.94 -4.02
N ASP A 52 -15.61 1.91 -3.18
CA ASP A 52 -15.08 1.96 -1.81
C ASP A 52 -13.87 1.01 -1.62
N MET A 53 -13.33 0.45 -2.71
CA MET A 53 -12.20 -0.47 -2.71
C MET A 53 -11.06 0.07 -3.57
N LEU A 54 -9.86 0.17 -2.99
CA LEU A 54 -8.62 0.43 -3.72
C LEU A 54 -7.86 -0.88 -3.86
N THR A 55 -7.66 -1.32 -5.09
CA THR A 55 -6.85 -2.50 -5.42
C THR A 55 -5.47 -2.03 -5.85
N ILE A 56 -4.42 -2.58 -5.24
CA ILE A 56 -3.03 -2.34 -5.66
C ILE A 56 -2.47 -3.67 -6.14
N VAL A 57 -1.89 -3.66 -7.32
CA VAL A 57 -1.26 -4.82 -7.95
C VAL A 57 0.24 -4.58 -8.01
N LEU A 58 0.98 -5.49 -7.38
CA LEU A 58 2.44 -5.50 -7.40
C LEU A 58 2.93 -6.56 -8.38
N THR A 59 3.69 -6.16 -9.40
CA THR A 59 4.30 -7.09 -10.34
C THR A 59 5.58 -7.63 -9.73
N LYS A 60 5.63 -8.94 -9.49
CA LYS A 60 6.82 -9.60 -8.93
C LYS A 60 7.98 -9.54 -9.93
N ALA A 61 9.19 -9.27 -9.45
CA ALA A 61 10.40 -9.38 -10.27
C ALA A 61 10.74 -10.84 -10.63
N GLN A 62 10.31 -11.80 -9.80
CA GLN A 62 10.55 -13.22 -10.00
C GLN A 62 9.28 -14.04 -9.70
N GLU A 63 9.03 -15.05 -10.52
CA GLU A 63 7.87 -15.94 -10.38
C GLU A 63 8.10 -16.97 -9.26
N MET A 64 7.99 -16.49 -8.02
CA MET A 64 8.12 -17.31 -6.82
C MET A 64 6.94 -17.10 -5.86
N PRO A 65 6.59 -18.13 -5.06
CA PRO A 65 5.54 -17.99 -4.07
C PRO A 65 5.99 -17.05 -2.95
N TRP A 66 5.15 -16.05 -2.66
CA TRP A 66 5.35 -15.14 -1.54
C TRP A 66 4.64 -15.70 -0.32
N ARG A 67 5.35 -15.76 0.81
CA ARG A 67 4.79 -16.22 2.08
C ARG A 67 4.26 -15.06 2.94
N SER A 68 4.62 -13.83 2.55
CA SER A 68 4.24 -12.57 3.18
C SER A 68 4.39 -11.44 2.16
N LEU A 69 3.67 -10.33 2.37
CA LEU A 69 3.87 -9.07 1.66
C LEU A 69 5.06 -8.29 2.27
N ASN A 70 5.11 -8.22 3.60
CA ASN A 70 6.20 -7.60 4.36
C ASN A 70 7.31 -8.62 4.61
N GLY A 71 8.54 -8.30 4.21
CA GLY A 71 9.73 -9.12 4.41
C GLY A 71 10.11 -9.35 5.88
N ALA A 72 9.65 -8.48 6.78
CA ALA A 72 9.80 -8.67 8.23
C ALA A 72 8.77 -9.65 8.83
N ALA A 73 7.65 -9.89 8.13
CA ALA A 73 6.56 -10.72 8.63
C ALA A 73 6.76 -12.20 8.26
N LYS A 74 6.60 -13.08 9.26
CA LYS A 74 6.79 -14.53 9.11
C LYS A 74 5.59 -15.23 8.44
N LYS A 75 4.42 -14.59 8.40
CA LYS A 75 3.16 -15.07 7.77
C LYS A 75 2.38 -13.90 7.17
N MET A 76 1.61 -14.14 6.10
CA MET A 76 0.76 -13.15 5.41
C MET A 76 -0.24 -12.43 6.32
N GLU A 77 -0.71 -13.09 7.37
CA GLU A 77 -1.75 -12.60 8.27
C GLU A 77 -1.23 -11.63 9.36
N ASP A 78 0.10 -11.58 9.58
CA ASP A 78 0.65 -10.97 10.80
C ASP A 78 0.86 -9.44 10.73
N HIS A 79 0.89 -8.78 9.57
CA HIS A 79 1.31 -7.37 9.54
C HIS A 79 0.72 -6.54 8.39
N ILE A 80 -0.51 -6.07 8.57
CA ILE A 80 -0.91 -4.75 8.09
C ILE A 80 -1.20 -3.92 9.34
N GLU A 81 -0.17 -3.25 9.86
CA GLU A 81 -0.35 -2.27 10.93
C GLU A 81 -0.94 -1.01 10.31
N TYR A 82 -2.20 -0.73 10.63
CA TYR A 82 -2.81 0.56 10.36
C TYR A 82 -2.28 1.53 11.42
N ASP A 83 -1.57 2.58 10.99
CA ASP A 83 -1.18 3.65 11.91
C ASP A 83 -2.43 4.47 12.27
N ASP A 84 -3.10 4.10 13.36
CA ASP A 84 -4.26 4.80 13.92
C ASP A 84 -3.86 6.09 14.68
N ALA A 85 -2.60 6.54 14.60
CA ALA A 85 -2.07 7.65 15.41
C ALA A 85 -2.61 9.07 15.11
N PHE A 86 -3.65 9.22 14.29
CA PHE A 86 -4.19 10.54 13.91
C PHE A 86 -5.65 10.78 14.34
N TYR A 87 -6.03 10.31 15.54
CA TYR A 87 -7.19 10.84 16.26
C TYR A 87 -6.75 11.45 17.60
N ASN A 88 -6.53 12.76 17.57
CA ASN A 88 -6.65 13.65 18.73
C ASN A 88 -7.55 14.82 18.34
#